data_AF-A0A7C7L841-F1
#
_entry.id   AF-A0A7C7L841-F1
#
_cell.length_a   1.000
_cell.length_b   1.000
_cell.length_c   1.000
_cell.angle_alpha   90.00
_cell.angle_beta   90.00
_cell.angle_gamma   90.00
#
_symmetry.space_group_name_H-M   'P 1'
#
loop_
_entity.id
_entity.type
_entity.pdbx_description
1 polymer ?
#
loop_
_entity_poly.entity_id
_entity_poly.type
_entity_poly.pdbx_seq_one_letter_code
_entity_poly.pdbx_strand_id
1 'polypeptide(L)'
;MQAGADQALKKAGASARPRAGRSRFQHLWEHAARKKQANEMLEAGLEDLLDRIEREIRPAEQKMGGALLEMMDRLLMFSTRKSLSQWQRVELDSWIHETLMELQALGLVDRELHNRMAEMHARDLGLTLDDDSELSSSEQLEKYLANVISQHGIGNDDEHRFDDDFTEADKAHHEPGHIEDLFA
;
A
#
# COMPACT_ATOMS: atom_id res chain seq x y z
N MET A 1 30.25 21.10 -95.22
CA MET A 1 28.85 20.69 -95.02
C MET A 1 28.88 19.35 -94.32
N GLN A 2 28.30 19.04 -93.17
CA GLN A 2 27.41 19.64 -92.16
C GLN A 2 27.79 18.87 -90.86
N ALA A 3 28.17 19.49 -89.75
CA ALA A 3 27.32 20.16 -88.76
C ALA A 3 26.14 19.30 -88.26
N GLY A 4 26.36 18.65 -87.10
CA GLY A 4 25.44 18.57 -85.96
C GLY A 4 24.01 18.09 -86.17
N ALA A 5 23.69 16.92 -85.62
CA ALA A 5 22.44 16.63 -84.92
C ALA A 5 22.42 15.14 -84.54
N ASP A 6 23.01 14.77 -83.40
CA ASP A 6 22.61 13.53 -82.71
C ASP A 6 22.97 13.60 -81.22
N GLN A 7 22.73 14.79 -80.66
CA GLN A 7 22.67 15.03 -79.23
C GLN A 7 21.19 15.15 -78.84
N ALA A 8 20.44 14.06 -78.94
CA ALA A 8 19.11 13.97 -78.37
C ALA A 8 18.77 12.50 -78.11
N LEU A 9 18.17 12.22 -76.94
CA LEU A 9 17.55 10.94 -76.56
C LEU A 9 18.47 9.85 -75.98
N LYS A 10 19.29 10.22 -74.99
CA LYS A 10 19.59 9.35 -73.83
C LYS A 10 19.20 10.06 -72.52
N LYS A 11 17.92 10.38 -72.40
CA LYS A 11 17.25 10.66 -71.11
C LYS A 11 15.95 9.86 -71.08
N ALA A 12 16.05 8.60 -70.69
CA ALA A 12 14.88 7.79 -70.38
C ALA A 12 15.21 6.89 -69.19
N GLY A 13 14.52 7.14 -68.08
CA GLY A 13 14.29 6.13 -67.06
C GLY A 13 15.33 6.02 -65.94
N ALA A 14 15.66 7.11 -65.26
CA ALA A 14 15.93 6.97 -63.83
C ALA A 14 14.61 6.54 -63.18
N SER A 15 14.38 5.23 -63.08
CA SER A 15 13.30 4.65 -62.31
C SER A 15 13.50 5.13 -60.87
N ALA A 16 12.76 6.16 -60.49
CA ALA A 16 12.59 6.52 -59.10
C ALA A 16 11.96 5.30 -58.43
N ARG A 17 12.80 4.48 -57.79
CA ARG A 17 12.33 3.45 -56.86
C ARG A 17 11.33 4.14 -55.94
N PRO A 18 10.09 3.64 -55.80
CA PRO A 18 9.20 4.20 -54.81
C PRO A 18 9.96 4.13 -53.49
N ARG A 19 10.19 5.30 -52.86
CA ARG A 19 10.68 5.35 -51.50
C ARG A 19 9.67 4.51 -50.73
N ALA A 20 10.05 3.31 -50.33
CA ALA A 20 9.24 2.44 -49.52
C ALA A 20 9.07 3.14 -48.17
N GLY A 21 8.08 4.03 -48.10
CA GLY A 21 7.59 4.58 -46.85
C GLY A 21 7.20 3.37 -46.01
N ARG A 22 7.80 3.26 -44.81
CA ARG A 22 7.51 2.19 -43.87
C ARG A 22 6.00 1.97 -43.80
N SER A 23 5.55 0.75 -44.10
CA SER A 23 4.14 0.40 -44.00
C SER A 23 3.65 0.64 -42.57
N ARG A 24 2.40 1.09 -42.39
CA ARG A 24 1.77 1.24 -41.05
C ARG A 24 1.90 -0.05 -40.22
N PHE A 25 1.84 -1.20 -40.90
CA PHE A 25 2.09 -2.51 -40.31
C PHE A 25 3.50 -2.64 -39.71
N GLN A 26 4.52 -2.18 -40.44
CA GLN A 26 5.90 -2.24 -39.97
C GLN A 26 6.13 -1.33 -38.76
N HIS A 27 5.47 -0.18 -38.71
CA HIS A 27 5.51 0.70 -37.54
C HIS A 27 4.83 0.07 -36.31
N LEU A 28 3.64 -0.51 -36.49
CA LEU A 28 2.93 -1.23 -35.42
C LEU A 28 3.71 -2.46 -34.94
N TRP A 29 4.36 -3.19 -35.85
CA TRP A 29 5.21 -4.32 -35.51
C TRP A 29 6.45 -3.89 -34.70
N GLU A 30 7.16 -2.84 -35.13
CA GLU A 30 8.29 -2.28 -34.37
C GLU A 30 7.84 -1.76 -32.99
N HIS A 31 6.62 -1.24 -32.87
CA HIS A 31 6.06 -0.81 -31.59
C HIS A 31 5.70 -2.01 -30.69
N ALA A 32 5.07 -3.04 -31.24
CA ALA A 32 4.75 -4.28 -30.53
C ALA A 32 6.02 -5.00 -30.06
N ALA A 33 7.05 -5.08 -30.92
CA ALA A 33 8.34 -5.67 -30.57
C ALA A 33 9.03 -4.91 -29.43
N ARG A 34 9.02 -3.57 -29.47
CA ARG A 34 9.55 -2.74 -28.37
C ARG A 34 8.77 -2.94 -27.07
N LYS A 35 7.45 -3.02 -27.13
CA LYS A 35 6.60 -3.27 -25.95
C LYS A 35 6.84 -4.66 -25.38
N LYS A 36 6.99 -5.68 -26.23
CA LYS A 36 7.35 -7.04 -25.81
C LYS A 36 8.69 -7.06 -25.09
N GLN A 37 9.73 -6.45 -25.68
CA GLN A 37 11.05 -6.38 -25.06
C GLN A 37 11.02 -5.62 -23.73
N ALA A 38 10.29 -4.51 -23.64
CA ALA A 38 10.14 -3.78 -22.39
C ALA A 38 9.42 -4.62 -21.32
N ASN A 39 8.44 -5.43 -21.71
CA ASN A 39 7.74 -6.32 -20.79
C ASN A 39 8.67 -7.44 -20.28
N GLU A 40 9.46 -8.05 -21.17
CA GLU A 40 10.46 -9.07 -20.79
C GLU A 40 11.51 -8.50 -19.81
N MET A 41 11.94 -7.25 -20.01
CA MET A 41 12.86 -6.58 -19.08
C MET A 41 12.22 -6.29 -17.72
N LEU A 42 10.93 -5.90 -17.70
CA LEU A 42 10.20 -5.67 -16.46
C LEU A 42 9.97 -6.98 -15.71
N GLU A 43 9.60 -8.05 -16.41
CA GLU A 43 9.44 -9.39 -15.84
C GLU A 43 10.74 -9.88 -15.20
N ALA A 44 11.88 -9.75 -15.90
CA ALA A 44 13.19 -10.08 -15.34
C ALA A 44 13.56 -9.21 -14.12
N GLY A 45 13.22 -7.92 -14.15
CA GLY A 45 13.44 -7.01 -13.02
C GLY A 45 12.56 -7.35 -11.80
N LEU A 46 11.33 -7.81 -12.02
CA LEU A 46 10.45 -8.30 -10.96
C LEU A 46 10.98 -9.59 -10.35
N GLU A 47 11.48 -10.51 -11.17
CA GLU A 47 12.07 -11.76 -10.70
C GLU A 47 13.31 -11.50 -9.83
N ASP A 48 14.19 -10.58 -10.23
CA ASP A 48 15.36 -10.17 -9.42
C ASP A 48 14.94 -9.52 -8.09
N LEU A 49 13.90 -8.68 -8.11
CA LEU A 49 13.36 -8.07 -6.90
C LEU A 49 12.77 -9.12 -5.95
N LEU A 50 12.01 -10.07 -6.48
CA LEU A 50 11.45 -11.18 -5.70
C LEU A 50 12.56 -12.03 -5.08
N ASP A 51 13.58 -12.40 -5.87
CA ASP A 51 14.73 -13.16 -5.40
C ASP A 51 15.45 -12.44 -4.25
N ARG A 52 15.61 -11.12 -4.36
CA ARG A 52 16.21 -10.32 -3.29
C ARG A 52 15.35 -10.27 -2.04
N ILE A 53 14.03 -10.08 -2.19
CA ILE A 53 13.10 -10.10 -1.05
C ILE A 53 13.17 -11.46 -0.34
N GLU A 54 13.16 -12.57 -1.07
CA GLU A 54 13.16 -13.90 -0.48
C GLU A 54 14.49 -14.28 0.18
N ARG A 55 15.62 -13.85 -0.39
CA ARG A 55 16.96 -14.24 0.09
C ARG A 55 17.53 -13.33 1.17
N GLU A 56 17.22 -12.03 1.10
CA GLU A 56 17.82 -11.03 2.00
C GLU A 56 16.82 -10.51 3.01
N ILE A 57 15.64 -10.09 2.55
CA ILE A 57 14.69 -9.34 3.38
C ILE A 57 13.88 -10.28 4.27
N ARG A 58 13.22 -11.28 3.70
CA ARG A 58 12.36 -12.22 4.44
C ARG A 58 13.09 -12.92 5.59
N PRO A 59 14.33 -13.42 5.44
CA PRO A 59 15.04 -14.04 6.56
C PRO A 59 15.40 -13.05 7.66
N ALA A 60 15.72 -11.79 7.30
CA ALA A 60 15.98 -10.74 8.26
C ALA A 60 14.71 -10.36 9.03
N GLU A 61 13.57 -10.21 8.33
CA GLU A 61 12.26 -9.96 8.93
C GLU A 61 11.84 -11.09 9.87
N GLN A 62 12.02 -12.36 9.47
CA GLN A 62 11.72 -13.51 10.32
C GLN A 62 12.58 -13.51 11.59
N LYS A 63 13.88 -13.20 11.47
CA LYS A 63 14.78 -13.13 12.61
C LYS A 63 14.42 -11.98 13.55
N MET A 64 14.11 -10.81 13.01
CA MET A 64 13.66 -9.65 13.77
C MET A 64 12.35 -9.95 14.48
N GLY A 65 11.37 -10.50 13.76
CA GLY A 65 10.08 -10.90 14.29
C GLY A 65 10.19 -11.91 15.43
N GLY A 66 11.05 -12.92 15.29
CA GLY A 66 11.32 -13.87 16.38
C GLY A 66 11.88 -13.19 17.64
N ALA A 67 12.82 -12.26 17.48
CA ALA A 67 13.38 -11.51 18.61
C ALA A 67 12.34 -10.59 19.27
N LEU A 68 11.46 -9.97 18.47
CA LEU A 68 10.38 -9.13 18.97
C LEU A 68 9.33 -9.92 19.74
N LEU A 69 8.99 -11.13 19.29
CA LEU A 69 8.08 -12.03 20.03
C LEU A 69 8.69 -12.43 21.39
N GLU A 70 9.98 -12.81 21.42
CA GLU A 70 10.66 -13.10 22.68
C GLU A 70 10.72 -11.89 23.62
N MET A 71 10.92 -10.69 23.08
CA MET A 71 10.90 -9.45 23.85
C MET A 71 9.50 -9.18 24.41
N MET A 72 8.46 -9.29 23.57
CA MET A 72 7.07 -9.11 23.96
C MET A 72 6.67 -10.05 25.12
N ASP A 73 7.02 -11.34 25.04
CA ASP A 73 6.76 -12.30 26.11
C ASP A 73 7.39 -11.87 27.44
N ARG A 74 8.61 -11.31 27.42
CA ARG A 74 9.28 -10.81 28.62
C ARG A 74 8.60 -9.55 29.15
N LEU A 75 8.23 -8.62 28.28
CA LEU A 75 7.54 -7.39 28.69
C LEU A 75 6.20 -7.70 29.37
N LEU A 76 5.41 -8.61 28.78
CA LEU A 76 4.15 -9.10 29.37
C LEU A 76 4.38 -9.82 30.71
N MET A 77 5.46 -10.59 30.84
CA MET A 77 5.82 -11.17 32.13
C MET A 77 6.15 -10.09 33.17
N PHE A 78 6.89 -9.05 32.79
CA PHE A 78 7.23 -7.96 33.70
C PHE A 78 6.01 -7.16 34.14
N SER A 79 4.99 -6.99 33.29
CA SER A 79 3.79 -6.22 33.63
C SER A 79 3.00 -6.82 34.79
N THR A 80 3.13 -8.14 35.00
CA THR A 80 2.49 -8.85 36.11
C THR A 80 3.12 -8.55 37.49
N ARG A 81 4.32 -7.95 37.53
CA ARG A 81 5.04 -7.76 38.79
C ARG A 81 4.44 -6.63 39.62
N LYS A 82 4.04 -6.95 40.86
CA LYS A 82 3.50 -5.98 41.82
C LYS A 82 4.53 -4.97 42.33
N SER A 83 5.82 -5.26 42.18
CA SER A 83 6.92 -4.40 42.66
C SER A 83 7.21 -3.19 41.79
N LEU A 84 6.59 -3.07 40.60
CA LEU A 84 6.81 -1.94 39.70
C LEU A 84 6.11 -0.69 40.21
N SER A 85 6.85 0.42 40.28
CA SER A 85 6.28 1.75 40.55
C SER A 85 5.49 2.27 39.35
N GLN A 86 4.64 3.27 39.58
CA GLN A 86 3.76 3.81 38.53
C GLN A 86 4.53 4.25 37.28
N TRP A 87 5.63 4.99 37.42
CA TRP A 87 6.42 5.43 36.27
C TRP A 87 7.02 4.26 35.47
N GLN A 88 7.39 3.16 36.14
CA GLN A 88 7.92 1.97 35.48
C GLN A 88 6.85 1.24 34.69
N ARG A 89 5.60 1.26 35.19
CA ARG A 89 4.45 0.69 34.47
C ARG A 89 4.14 1.48 33.20
N VAL A 90 4.18 2.82 33.27
CA VAL A 90 3.98 3.66 32.09
C VAL A 90 5.07 3.43 31.03
N GLU A 91 6.33 3.37 31.45
CA GLU A 91 7.44 3.08 30.52
C GLU A 91 7.30 1.68 29.90
N LEU A 92 6.94 0.69 30.71
CA LEU A 92 6.72 -0.68 30.25
C LEU A 92 5.57 -0.76 29.23
N ASP A 93 4.47 -0.04 29.47
CA ASP A 93 3.34 0.03 28.55
C ASP A 93 3.74 0.67 27.21
N SER A 94 4.58 1.72 27.24
CA SER A 94 5.16 2.32 26.02
C SER A 94 5.96 1.29 25.21
N TRP A 95 6.86 0.55 25.87
CA TRP A 95 7.66 -0.47 25.18
C TRP A 95 6.80 -1.61 24.63
N ILE A 96 5.76 -2.02 25.35
CA ILE A 96 4.81 -3.01 24.88
C ILE A 96 4.08 -2.49 23.63
N HIS A 97 3.60 -1.25 23.65
CA HIS A 97 2.92 -0.65 22.51
C HIS A 97 3.81 -0.52 21.28
N GLU A 98 5.05 -0.04 21.45
CA GLU A 98 6.04 0.05 20.37
C GLU A 98 6.36 -1.32 19.77
N THR A 99 6.61 -2.32 20.63
CA THR A 99 6.88 -3.70 20.18
C THR A 99 5.68 -4.29 19.44
N LEU A 100 4.46 -4.00 19.90
CA LEU A 100 3.23 -4.47 19.25
C LEU A 100 3.07 -3.86 17.85
N MET A 101 3.36 -2.57 17.69
CA MET A 101 3.31 -1.90 16.38
C MET A 101 4.27 -2.54 15.38
N GLU A 102 5.48 -2.89 15.80
CA GLU A 102 6.45 -3.59 14.96
C GLU A 102 5.99 -5.01 14.59
N LEU A 103 5.46 -5.77 15.57
CA LEU A 103 4.90 -7.10 15.31
C LEU A 103 3.70 -7.05 14.37
N GLN A 104 2.86 -6.02 14.47
CA GLN A 104 1.71 -5.81 13.58
C GLN A 104 2.17 -5.54 12.14
N ALA A 105 3.19 -4.70 11.96
CA ALA A 105 3.77 -4.42 10.64
C ALA A 105 4.34 -5.69 9.98
N LEU A 106 4.86 -6.63 10.78
CA LEU A 106 5.35 -7.93 10.30
C LEU A 106 4.24 -8.98 10.12
N GLY A 107 2.99 -8.70 10.50
CA GLY A 107 1.89 -9.66 10.47
C GLY A 107 2.06 -10.82 11.47
N LEU A 108 2.78 -10.58 12.57
CA LEU A 108 3.12 -11.59 13.59
C LEU A 108 2.25 -11.52 14.85
N VAL A 109 1.16 -10.74 14.81
CA VAL A 109 0.21 -10.65 15.92
C VAL A 109 -0.84 -11.73 15.75
N ASP A 110 -0.84 -12.70 16.66
CA ASP A 110 -1.81 -13.79 16.70
C ASP A 110 -2.88 -13.58 17.78
N ARG A 111 -3.91 -14.45 17.75
CA ARG A 111 -5.02 -14.40 18.73
C ARG A 111 -4.52 -14.54 20.17
N GLU A 112 -3.49 -15.36 20.37
CA GLU A 112 -2.92 -15.61 21.69
C GLU A 112 -2.24 -14.38 22.27
N LEU A 113 -1.46 -13.66 21.46
CA LEU A 113 -0.87 -12.38 21.85
C LEU A 113 -1.96 -11.33 22.14
N HIS A 114 -3.00 -11.26 21.31
CA HIS A 114 -4.15 -10.39 21.57
C HIS A 114 -4.83 -10.70 22.91
N ASN A 115 -5.04 -11.97 23.25
CA ASN A 115 -5.65 -12.36 24.52
C ASN A 115 -4.77 -11.99 25.72
N ARG A 116 -3.46 -12.24 25.64
CA ARG A 116 -2.52 -11.88 26.71
C ARG A 116 -2.42 -10.37 26.92
N MET A 117 -2.47 -9.59 25.84
CA MET A 117 -2.59 -8.13 25.90
C MET A 117 -3.90 -7.70 26.58
N ALA A 118 -5.01 -8.33 26.24
CA ALA A 118 -6.30 -8.03 26.85
C ALA A 118 -6.34 -8.36 28.34
N GLU A 119 -5.75 -9.47 28.77
CA GLU A 119 -5.60 -9.83 30.19
C GLU A 119 -4.74 -8.81 30.96
N MET A 120 -3.66 -8.32 30.34
CA MET A 120 -2.85 -7.26 30.93
C MET A 120 -3.68 -5.98 31.14
N HIS A 121 -4.36 -5.50 30.09
CA HIS A 121 -5.18 -4.29 30.18
C HIS A 121 -6.36 -4.45 31.15
N ALA A 122 -7.02 -5.60 31.15
CA ALA A 122 -8.07 -5.91 32.12
C ALA A 122 -7.54 -5.78 33.56
N ARG A 123 -6.35 -6.33 33.84
CA ARG A 123 -5.70 -6.22 35.15
C ARG A 123 -5.39 -4.78 35.53
N ASP A 124 -4.85 -3.98 34.60
CA ASP A 124 -4.52 -2.59 34.86
C ASP A 124 -5.76 -1.72 35.10
N LEU A 125 -6.89 -2.08 34.47
CA LEU A 125 -8.20 -1.47 34.70
C LEU A 125 -8.92 -2.03 35.95
N GLY A 126 -8.35 -3.03 36.62
CA GLY A 126 -8.98 -3.67 37.78
C GLY A 126 -10.19 -4.54 37.42
N LEU A 127 -10.27 -5.01 36.18
CA LEU A 127 -11.33 -5.86 35.65
C LEU A 127 -10.99 -7.34 35.83
N THR A 128 -12.01 -8.14 36.10
CA THR A 128 -11.91 -9.60 36.11
C THR A 128 -12.57 -10.14 34.84
N LEU A 129 -11.78 -10.81 34.01
CA LEU A 129 -12.29 -11.57 32.87
C LEU A 129 -12.88 -12.90 33.37
N ASP A 130 -13.88 -13.40 32.67
CA ASP A 130 -14.57 -14.66 32.99
C ASP A 130 -13.93 -15.82 32.20
N ASP A 131 -13.24 -16.70 32.92
CA ASP A 131 -12.54 -17.86 32.35
C ASP A 131 -13.51 -18.91 31.79
N ASP A 132 -14.77 -18.93 32.26
CA ASP A 132 -15.81 -19.87 31.81
C ASP A 132 -16.64 -19.31 30.63
N SER A 133 -16.31 -18.12 30.14
CA SER A 133 -16.99 -17.50 29.02
C SER A 133 -16.67 -18.18 27.70
N GLU A 134 -17.65 -18.23 26.79
CA GLU A 134 -17.41 -18.63 25.39
C GLU A 134 -16.59 -17.58 24.60
N LEU A 135 -16.48 -16.37 25.14
CA LEU A 135 -15.73 -15.26 24.54
C LEU A 135 -14.26 -15.29 24.96
N SER A 136 -13.37 -15.00 24.03
CA SER A 136 -11.95 -14.82 24.35
C SER A 136 -11.67 -13.54 25.15
N SER A 137 -10.53 -13.51 25.85
CA SER A 137 -10.11 -12.38 26.69
C SER A 137 -10.19 -11.03 25.96
N SER A 138 -9.79 -10.98 24.68
CA SER A 138 -9.90 -9.78 23.84
C SER A 138 -11.36 -9.35 23.63
N GLU A 139 -12.23 -10.28 23.26
CA GLU A 139 -13.65 -10.01 23.01
C GLU A 139 -14.39 -9.55 24.27
N GLN A 140 -14.05 -10.14 25.42
CA GLN A 140 -14.60 -9.74 26.71
C GLN A 140 -14.19 -8.30 27.07
N LEU A 141 -12.91 -7.96 26.91
CA LEU A 141 -12.41 -6.61 27.18
C LEU A 141 -13.02 -5.58 26.22
N GLU A 142 -13.07 -5.87 24.92
CA GLU A 142 -13.68 -5.00 23.91
C GLU A 142 -15.15 -4.71 24.23
N LYS A 143 -15.91 -5.75 24.60
CA LYS A 143 -17.31 -5.59 25.02
C LYS A 143 -17.45 -4.72 26.26
N TYR A 144 -16.56 -4.88 27.24
CA TYR A 144 -16.53 -4.03 28.42
C TYR A 144 -16.26 -2.57 28.04
N LEU A 145 -15.21 -2.30 27.25
CA LEU A 145 -14.84 -0.96 26.82
C LEU A 145 -15.97 -0.31 26.00
N ALA A 146 -16.59 -1.05 25.08
CA ALA A 146 -17.73 -0.57 24.30
C ALA A 146 -18.92 -0.19 25.18
N ASN A 147 -19.21 -0.99 26.21
CA ASN A 147 -20.26 -0.69 27.19
C ASN A 147 -19.92 0.55 28.03
N VAL A 148 -18.66 0.70 28.47
CA VAL A 148 -18.21 1.87 29.23
C VAL A 148 -18.34 3.14 28.40
N ILE A 149 -17.89 3.13 27.14
CA ILE A 149 -17.99 4.26 26.21
C ILE A 149 -19.47 4.63 25.98
N SER A 150 -20.33 3.62 25.79
CA SER A 150 -21.76 3.82 25.58
C SER A 150 -22.47 4.38 26.83
N GLN A 151 -22.06 3.95 28.03
CA GLN A 151 -22.64 4.42 29.30
C GLN A 151 -22.13 5.79 29.73
N HIS A 152 -20.89 6.15 29.39
CA HIS A 152 -20.31 7.45 29.74
C HIS A 152 -20.63 8.55 28.73
N GLY A 153 -21.41 8.25 27.67
CA GLY A 153 -21.96 9.27 26.80
C GLY A 153 -20.89 10.25 26.31
N ILE A 154 -19.79 9.75 25.74
CA ILE A 154 -19.10 10.53 24.70
C ILE A 154 -20.03 10.44 23.49
N GLY A 155 -21.14 11.18 23.58
CA GLY A 155 -22.01 11.40 22.46
C GLY A 155 -21.16 11.99 21.35
N ASN A 156 -21.34 11.46 20.15
CA ASN A 156 -21.14 12.26 18.96
C ASN A 156 -22.15 13.42 19.01
N ASP A 157 -21.91 14.42 19.86
CA ASP A 157 -22.56 15.73 19.83
C ASP A 157 -22.03 16.57 18.63
N ASP A 158 -21.40 15.91 17.65
CA ASP A 158 -21.08 16.43 16.33
C ASP A 158 -22.05 15.86 15.27
N GLU A 159 -23.31 15.60 15.63
CA GLU A 159 -24.38 15.61 14.63
C GLU A 159 -24.58 17.06 14.13
N HIS A 160 -23.91 17.34 13.01
CA HIS A 160 -24.42 18.18 11.93
C HIS A 160 -24.94 19.58 12.29
N ARG A 161 -24.00 20.51 12.44
CA ARG A 161 -24.19 21.89 11.97
C ARG A 161 -23.05 22.33 11.06
N PHE A 162 -22.81 21.56 10.00
CA PHE A 162 -22.35 22.19 8.77
C PHE A 162 -23.58 22.87 8.18
N ASP A 163 -23.74 24.14 8.54
CA ASP A 163 -24.70 25.03 7.89
C ASP A 163 -24.51 24.91 6.37
N ASP A 164 -25.64 24.65 5.70
CA ASP A 164 -25.85 24.76 4.26
C ASP A 164 -25.40 26.13 3.73
N ASP A 165 -24.11 26.31 3.42
CA ASP A 165 -23.62 27.49 2.68
C ASP A 165 -22.76 27.11 1.47
N PHE A 166 -23.04 25.97 0.85
CA PHE A 166 -22.48 25.63 -0.45
C PHE A 166 -23.56 25.17 -1.42
N THR A 167 -24.48 26.07 -1.75
CA THR A 167 -25.24 25.98 -2.99
C THR A 167 -25.30 27.33 -3.67
N GLU A 168 -24.95 27.32 -4.95
CA GLU A 168 -25.41 28.26 -5.99
C GLU A 168 -24.50 29.42 -6.41
N ALA A 169 -23.18 29.33 -6.27
CA ALA A 169 -22.25 30.31 -6.90
C ALA A 169 -21.30 29.74 -7.97
N ASP A 170 -21.11 28.41 -8.06
CA ASP A 170 -20.05 27.84 -8.93
C ASP A 170 -20.58 26.96 -10.08
N LYS A 171 -21.87 27.04 -10.40
CA LYS A 171 -22.49 26.30 -11.52
C LYS A 171 -22.41 27.02 -12.88
N ALA A 172 -21.77 28.18 -12.95
CA ALA A 172 -21.72 28.97 -14.18
C ALA A 172 -20.28 29.22 -14.61
N HIS A 173 -19.50 28.19 -14.97
CA HIS A 173 -18.40 28.25 -15.93
C HIS A 173 -17.81 26.84 -16.17
N HIS A 174 -18.54 25.99 -16.88
CA HIS A 174 -17.91 24.86 -17.57
C HIS A 174 -18.46 24.79 -18.99
N GLU A 175 -17.85 25.55 -19.89
CA GLU A 175 -17.99 25.32 -21.32
C GLU A 175 -17.35 23.96 -21.64
N PRO A 176 -18.04 23.05 -22.36
CA PRO A 176 -17.41 21.83 -22.85
C PRO A 176 -16.48 22.21 -24.01
N GLY A 177 -15.19 22.34 -23.69
CA GLY A 177 -14.12 22.47 -24.68
C GLY A 177 -14.09 21.24 -25.59
N HIS A 178 -14.33 21.47 -26.87
CA HIS A 178 -14.20 20.54 -27.98
C HIS A 178 -12.95 19.64 -27.88
N ILE A 179 -13.16 18.34 -27.71
CA ILE A 179 -12.15 17.29 -27.93
C ILE A 179 -12.33 16.77 -29.36
N GLU A 180 -12.07 17.61 -30.36
CA GLU A 180 -11.86 17.18 -31.74
C GLU A 180 -10.71 18.03 -32.28
N ASP A 181 -9.47 17.54 -32.14
CA ASP A 181 -8.31 17.88 -32.99
C ASP A 181 -6.98 17.21 -32.52
N LEU A 182 -7.04 15.98 -32.01
CA LEU A 182 -5.82 15.21 -31.63
C LEU A 182 -5.47 14.08 -32.60
N PHE A 183 -6.11 14.01 -33.77
CA PHE A 183 -5.81 13.00 -34.79
C PHE A 183 -5.79 13.57 -36.22
N ALA A 184 -4.97 14.59 -36.46
CA ALA A 184 -4.52 14.99 -37.79
C ALA A 184 -2.99 14.91 -37.89
#